data_AF-A0A0S8H7P5-F1
#
_entry.id   AF-A0A0S8H7P5-F1
#
_cell.length_a   1.000
_cell.length_b   1.000
_cell.length_c   1.000
_cell.angle_alpha   90.00
_cell.angle_beta   90.00
_cell.angle_gamma   90.00
#
_symmetry.space_group_name_H-M   'P 1'
#
loop_
_entity.id
_entity.type
_entity.pdbx_description
1 polymer ?
#
loop_
_entity_poly.entity_id
_entity_poly.type
_entity_poly.pdbx_seq_one_letter_code
_entity_poly.pdbx_strand_id
1 'polypeptide(L)'
;MNLFNYFLGLFMRHIKNILYIMALILCISCTNHITVSGNGVNPSTSDLKSRNNDSAEILVRFKPGTKTATINAIQKKLGLVTVRTLNVPDLYLMKITDETSVEVIIKNLNKYDEVLYAEPDRKYRINAK
;
A
#
# COMPACT_ATOMS: atom_id res chain seq x y z
N MET A 1 10.70 3.09 -55.94
CA MET A 1 10.43 3.16 -54.49
C MET A 1 8.93 2.96 -54.29
N ASN A 2 8.55 1.79 -53.78
CA ASN A 2 7.18 1.27 -53.90
C ASN A 2 6.22 1.96 -52.92
N LEU A 3 5.12 2.49 -53.48
CA LEU A 3 3.96 3.09 -52.78
C LEU A 3 3.39 2.18 -51.67
N PHE A 4 3.61 0.87 -51.80
CA PHE A 4 3.21 -0.16 -50.85
C PHE A 4 3.85 0.00 -49.45
N ASN A 5 5.11 0.46 -49.38
CA ASN A 5 5.82 0.61 -48.09
C ASN A 5 5.33 1.82 -47.27
N TYR A 6 4.80 2.84 -47.93
CA TYR A 6 4.16 3.97 -47.24
C TYR A 6 2.82 3.58 -46.61
N PHE A 7 2.05 2.73 -47.30
CA PHE A 7 0.76 2.25 -46.80
C PHE A 7 0.93 1.36 -45.57
N LEU A 8 1.93 0.48 -45.57
CA LEU A 8 2.25 -0.36 -44.42
C LEU A 8 2.69 0.47 -43.19
N GLY A 9 3.46 1.54 -43.42
CA GLY A 9 3.94 2.43 -42.35
C GLY A 9 2.82 3.25 -41.68
N LEU A 10 1.84 3.74 -42.46
CA LEU A 10 0.66 4.41 -41.91
C LEU A 10 -0.24 3.44 -41.14
N PHE A 11 -0.42 2.22 -41.67
CA PHE A 11 -1.27 1.18 -41.05
C PHE A 11 -0.75 0.78 -39.65
N MET A 12 0.57 0.67 -39.48
CA MET A 12 1.20 0.36 -38.18
C MET A 12 1.04 1.47 -37.13
N ARG A 13 0.84 2.73 -37.56
CA ARG A 13 0.61 3.86 -36.65
C ARG A 13 -0.81 3.87 -36.10
N HIS A 14 -1.78 3.41 -36.88
CA HIS A 14 -3.17 3.25 -36.43
C HIS A 14 -3.38 2.04 -35.52
N ILE A 15 -2.63 0.94 -35.72
CA ILE A 15 -2.72 -0.25 -34.85
C ILE A 15 -2.36 0.08 -33.39
N LYS A 16 -1.35 0.92 -33.15
CA LYS A 16 -0.95 1.30 -31.78
C LYS A 16 -2.00 2.16 -31.06
N ASN A 17 -2.64 3.09 -31.78
CA ASN A 17 -3.73 3.90 -31.22
C ASN A 17 -5.00 3.08 -30.98
N ILE A 18 -5.33 2.13 -31.86
CA ILE A 18 -6.47 1.22 -31.67
C ILE A 18 -6.26 0.31 -30.45
N LEU A 19 -5.04 -0.21 -30.27
CA LEU A 19 -4.69 -1.02 -29.09
C LEU A 19 -4.79 -0.21 -27.78
N TYR A 20 -4.41 1.07 -27.80
CA TYR A 20 -4.53 1.97 -26.65
C TYR A 20 -5.99 2.25 -26.27
N ILE A 21 -6.87 2.42 -27.27
CA ILE A 21 -8.32 2.64 -27.04
C ILE A 21 -8.98 1.38 -26.45
N MET A 22 -8.60 0.18 -26.91
CA MET A 22 -9.09 -1.08 -26.35
C MET A 22 -8.65 -1.28 -24.89
N ALA A 23 -7.43 -0.87 -24.52
CA ALA A 23 -6.96 -0.90 -23.13
C ALA A 23 -7.71 0.10 -22.23
N LEU A 24 -8.11 1.26 -22.77
CA LEU A 24 -8.87 2.27 -22.03
C LEU A 24 -10.31 1.81 -21.72
N ILE A 25 -10.94 1.10 -22.65
CA ILE A 25 -12.31 0.56 -22.49
C ILE A 25 -12.35 -0.58 -21.46
N LEU A 26 -11.27 -1.35 -21.30
CA LEU A 26 -11.17 -2.42 -20.29
C LEU A 26 -11.06 -1.90 -18.83
N CYS A 27 -10.75 -0.61 -18.63
CA CYS A 27 -10.62 -0.02 -17.29
C CYS A 27 -11.94 0.47 -16.68
N ILE A 28 -13.04 0.54 -17.45
CA ILE A 28 -14.30 1.15 -16.98
C ILE A 28 -15.23 0.10 -16.31
N SER A 29 -14.89 -1.19 -16.33
CA SER A 29 -15.75 -2.26 -15.78
C SER A 29 -15.55 -2.60 -14.30
N CYS A 30 -14.73 -1.87 -13.55
CA CYS A 30 -14.54 -2.12 -12.11
C CYS A 30 -15.27 -1.07 -11.24
N THR A 31 -16.58 -0.94 -11.40
CA THR A 31 -17.43 -0.35 -10.34
C THR A 31 -18.72 -1.16 -10.18
N ASN A 32 -18.57 -2.48 -9.94
CA ASN A 32 -19.68 -3.30 -9.48
C ASN A 32 -19.64 -3.39 -7.95
N HIS A 33 -20.47 -2.53 -7.37
CA HIS A 33 -21.26 -2.67 -6.15
C HIS A 33 -21.24 -4.08 -5.51
N ILE A 34 -20.68 -4.19 -4.29
CA ILE A 34 -20.92 -5.33 -3.40
C ILE A 34 -21.66 -4.81 -2.17
N THR A 35 -22.98 -4.96 -2.19
CA THR A 35 -23.79 -5.15 -0.99
C THR A 35 -23.94 -6.66 -0.78
N VAL A 36 -23.30 -7.21 0.25
CA VAL A 36 -23.64 -8.55 0.76
C VAL A 36 -24.17 -8.36 2.17
N SER A 37 -25.50 -8.47 2.28
CA SER A 37 -26.21 -8.81 3.51
C SER A 37 -25.98 -10.30 3.78
N GLY A 38 -25.40 -10.61 4.93
CA GLY A 38 -25.16 -11.98 5.38
C GLY A 38 -25.05 -12.00 6.90
N ASN A 39 -26.16 -12.27 7.58
CA ASN A 39 -26.15 -12.67 8.98
C ASN A 39 -25.49 -14.06 9.08
N GLY A 40 -24.28 -14.10 9.63
CA GLY A 40 -23.58 -15.31 10.01
C GLY A 40 -22.69 -15.00 11.20
N VAL A 41 -23.07 -15.49 12.38
CA VAL A 41 -22.34 -15.32 13.64
C VAL A 41 -21.04 -16.13 13.60
N ASN A 42 -19.89 -15.45 13.67
CA ASN A 42 -18.62 -15.96 14.23
C ASN A 42 -17.66 -14.76 14.49
N PRO A 43 -16.73 -14.83 15.45
CA PRO A 43 -16.66 -13.89 16.56
C PRO A 43 -15.69 -12.72 16.35
N SER A 44 -16.13 -11.55 16.83
CA SER A 44 -15.32 -10.45 17.36
C SER A 44 -14.45 -9.63 16.38
N THR A 45 -15.06 -9.05 15.34
CA THR A 45 -14.59 -7.81 14.71
C THR A 45 -15.08 -6.55 15.45
N SER A 46 -15.34 -6.66 16.75
CA SER A 46 -15.92 -5.61 17.59
C SER A 46 -14.95 -4.91 18.55
N ASP A 47 -13.62 -5.09 18.39
CA ASP A 47 -12.62 -4.41 19.25
C ASP A 47 -11.62 -3.51 18.49
N LEU A 48 -11.85 -3.19 17.22
CA LEU A 48 -11.10 -2.12 16.51
C LEU A 48 -11.81 -0.76 16.58
N LYS A 49 -12.55 -0.54 17.67
CA LYS A 49 -12.97 0.79 18.11
C LYS A 49 -12.43 1.06 19.51
N SER A 50 -11.10 1.09 19.64
CA SER A 50 -10.42 1.70 20.78
C SER A 50 -9.66 2.92 20.26
N ARG A 51 -10.34 4.06 20.21
CA ARG A 51 -10.21 5.14 21.21
C ARG A 51 -8.83 5.80 21.17
N ASN A 52 -8.91 7.07 20.80
CA ASN A 52 -7.99 8.19 21.03
C ASN A 52 -7.18 8.57 19.79
N ASN A 53 -7.25 9.87 19.46
CA ASN A 53 -6.39 10.61 18.54
C ASN A 53 -4.92 10.66 19.02
N ASP A 54 -4.44 9.57 19.63
CA ASP A 54 -3.02 9.33 19.81
C ASP A 54 -2.53 8.86 18.45
N SER A 55 -1.64 9.64 17.84
CA SER A 55 -1.26 9.46 16.44
C SER A 55 -0.91 8.00 16.13
N ALA A 56 -1.41 7.52 14.99
CA ALA A 56 -1.25 6.14 14.57
C ALA A 56 0.22 5.77 14.36
N GLU A 57 0.72 4.84 15.18
CA GLU A 57 2.07 4.31 15.14
C GLU A 57 2.08 2.86 14.62
N ILE A 58 3.15 2.53 13.89
CA ILE A 58 3.35 1.24 13.26
C ILE A 58 4.78 0.75 13.47
N LEU A 59 4.93 -0.56 13.59
CA LEU A 59 6.22 -1.24 13.57
C LEU A 59 6.49 -1.69 12.15
N VAL A 60 7.66 -1.33 11.61
CA VAL A 60 8.08 -1.70 10.26
C VAL A 60 9.47 -2.30 10.32
N ARG A 61 9.60 -3.53 9.82
CA ARG A 61 10.89 -4.19 9.66
C ARG A 61 11.26 -4.24 8.18
N PHE A 62 12.42 -3.71 7.84
CA PHE A 62 12.98 -3.84 6.49
C PHE A 62 13.83 -5.10 6.38
N LYS A 63 14.03 -5.57 5.14
CA LYS A 63 14.96 -6.66 4.86
C LYS A 63 16.39 -6.23 5.22
N PRO A 64 17.23 -7.13 5.75
CA PRO A 64 18.62 -6.82 6.05
C PRO A 64 19.36 -6.25 4.83
N GLY A 65 20.17 -5.21 5.05
CA GLY A 65 20.93 -4.55 3.99
C GLY A 65 20.12 -3.59 3.13
N THR A 66 18.85 -3.33 3.45
CA THR A 66 18.08 -2.27 2.80
C THR A 66 18.77 -0.93 3.04
N LYS A 67 19.06 -0.20 1.94
CA LYS A 67 19.77 1.07 2.01
C LYS A 67 18.91 2.13 2.70
N THR A 68 19.51 2.95 3.56
CA THR A 68 18.83 4.08 4.23
C THR A 68 18.12 5.02 3.24
N ALA A 69 18.72 5.25 2.05
CA ALA A 69 18.09 6.07 1.02
C ALA A 69 16.75 5.47 0.51
N THR A 70 16.66 4.15 0.39
CA THR A 70 15.43 3.45 0.01
C THR A 70 14.38 3.54 1.12
N ILE A 71 14.80 3.33 2.38
CA ILE A 71 13.93 3.49 3.54
C ILE A 71 13.33 4.90 3.58
N ASN A 72 14.17 5.93 3.43
CA ASN A 72 13.74 7.33 3.41
C ASN A 72 12.78 7.63 2.26
N ALA A 73 13.00 7.04 1.08
CA ALA A 73 12.11 7.21 -0.07
C ALA A 73 10.73 6.58 0.18
N ILE A 74 10.68 5.38 0.76
CA ILE A 74 9.42 4.71 1.14
C ILE A 74 8.68 5.54 2.18
N GLN A 75 9.39 5.98 3.24
CA GLN A 75 8.82 6.81 4.30
C GLN A 75 8.19 8.09 3.75
N LYS A 76 8.94 8.84 2.92
CA LYS A 76 8.46 10.08 2.31
C LYS A 76 7.22 9.83 1.43
N LYS A 77 7.21 8.73 0.67
CA LYS A 77 6.09 8.39 -0.23
C LYS A 77 4.82 7.99 0.52
N LEU A 78 4.96 7.44 1.73
CA LEU A 78 3.83 6.94 2.52
C LEU A 78 3.45 7.86 3.69
N GLY A 79 4.04 9.06 3.80
CA GLY A 79 3.75 9.97 4.90
C GLY A 79 4.16 9.38 6.26
N LEU A 80 5.36 8.80 6.36
CA LEU A 80 5.88 8.21 7.58
C LEU A 80 7.09 8.96 8.10
N VAL A 81 7.17 9.08 9.43
CA VAL A 81 8.36 9.56 10.13
C VAL A 81 8.82 8.53 11.14
N THR A 82 10.13 8.32 11.25
CA THR A 82 10.68 7.43 12.28
C THR A 82 10.60 8.13 13.63
N VAL A 83 9.86 7.53 14.56
CA VAL A 83 9.81 7.97 15.97
C VAL A 83 10.99 7.40 16.73
N ARG A 84 11.30 6.13 16.50
CA ARG A 84 12.36 5.42 17.22
C ARG A 84 12.90 4.26 16.39
N THR A 85 14.22 4.09 16.41
CA THR A 85 14.88 2.85 16.00
C THR A 85 14.92 1.91 17.20
N LEU A 86 14.45 0.67 17.04
CA LEU A 86 14.44 -0.31 18.13
C LEU A 86 15.76 -1.08 18.21
N ASN A 87 16.02 -1.74 19.34
CA ASN A 87 17.23 -2.56 19.54
C ASN A 87 17.23 -3.87 18.73
N VAL A 88 16.30 -4.01 17.79
CA VAL A 88 16.22 -5.12 16.84
C VAL A 88 16.68 -4.59 15.48
N PRO A 89 17.61 -5.28 14.79
CA PRO A 89 18.10 -4.84 13.49
C PRO A 89 16.98 -4.60 12.48
N ASP A 90 17.10 -3.49 11.75
CA ASP A 90 16.20 -3.08 10.67
C ASP A 90 14.74 -2.86 11.11
N LEU A 91 14.47 -2.71 12.41
CA LEU A 91 13.14 -2.48 12.97
C LEU A 91 12.97 -1.05 13.47
N TYR A 92 11.88 -0.43 13.01
CA TYR A 92 11.58 0.97 13.27
C TYR A 92 10.15 1.13 13.77
N LEU A 93 9.99 1.97 14.78
CA LEU A 93 8.70 2.54 15.16
C LEU A 93 8.49 3.81 14.34
N MET A 94 7.43 3.83 13.54
CA MET A 94 7.09 4.94 12.67
C MET A 94 5.72 5.49 13.00
N LYS A 95 5.53 6.77 12.71
CA LYS A 95 4.27 7.49 12.89
C LYS A 95 3.76 7.97 11.54
N ILE A 96 2.47 7.81 11.33
CA ILE A 96 1.75 8.32 10.16
C ILE A 96 1.56 9.83 10.34
N THR A 97 1.95 10.62 9.35
CA THR A 97 1.90 12.08 9.39
C THR A 97 0.65 12.68 8.79
N ASP A 98 -0.10 11.90 8.00
CA ASP A 98 -1.35 12.30 7.39
C ASP A 98 -2.55 11.54 8.02
N GLU A 99 -3.74 11.73 7.46
CA GLU A 99 -4.98 11.11 7.94
C GLU A 99 -5.18 9.68 7.40
N THR A 100 -4.17 9.08 6.76
CA THR A 100 -4.27 7.71 6.22
C THR A 100 -4.39 6.70 7.36
N SER A 101 -5.28 5.73 7.22
CA SER A 101 -5.47 4.68 8.22
C SER A 101 -4.25 3.74 8.30
N VAL A 102 -4.04 3.15 9.48
CA VAL A 102 -2.98 2.17 9.73
C VAL A 102 -3.06 1.00 8.76
N GLU A 103 -4.27 0.49 8.51
CA GLU A 103 -4.50 -0.65 7.62
C GLU A 103 -4.08 -0.34 6.18
N VAL A 104 -4.38 0.88 5.71
CA VAL A 104 -4.00 1.32 4.37
C VAL A 104 -2.48 1.46 4.25
N ILE A 105 -1.83 2.04 5.26
CA ILE A 105 -0.36 2.15 5.28
C ILE A 105 0.30 0.77 5.30
N ILE A 106 -0.12 -0.14 6.17
CA ILE A 106 0.42 -1.51 6.23
C ILE A 106 0.23 -2.23 4.90
N LYS A 107 -0.96 -2.13 4.30
CA LYS A 107 -1.24 -2.72 2.98
C LYS A 107 -0.31 -2.15 1.90
N ASN A 108 0.04 -0.87 1.97
CA ASN A 108 0.95 -0.25 1.02
C ASN A 108 2.43 -0.59 1.30
N LEU A 109 2.83 -0.70 2.56
CA LEU A 109 4.18 -1.15 2.95
C LEU A 109 4.45 -2.57 2.46
N ASN A 110 3.48 -3.48 2.59
CA ASN A 110 3.60 -4.87 2.15
C ASN A 110 3.73 -5.05 0.62
N LYS A 111 3.64 -3.98 -0.17
CA LYS A 111 3.90 -4.00 -1.62
C LYS A 111 5.36 -3.73 -1.98
N TYR A 112 6.18 -3.30 -1.02
CA TYR A 112 7.61 -3.05 -1.24
C TYR A 112 8.41 -4.31 -0.94
N ASP A 113 9.24 -4.73 -1.88
CA ASP A 113 10.12 -5.88 -1.69
C ASP A 113 11.12 -5.66 -0.56
N GLU A 114 11.42 -4.42 -0.19
CA GLU A 114 12.32 -4.07 0.90
C GLU A 114 11.70 -4.25 2.29
N VAL A 115 10.38 -4.37 2.39
CA VAL A 115 9.67 -4.55 3.67
C VAL A 115 9.56 -6.04 3.99
N LEU A 116 10.03 -6.43 5.16
CA LEU A 116 9.91 -7.80 5.66
C LEU A 116 8.55 -8.03 6.33
N TYR A 117 8.11 -7.09 7.18
CA TYR A 117 6.74 -7.05 7.71
C TYR A 117 6.40 -5.65 8.26
N ALA A 118 5.10 -5.38 8.38
CA ALA A 118 4.57 -4.21 9.06
C ALA A 118 3.33 -4.57 9.91
N GLU A 119 3.23 -4.02 11.11
CA GLU A 119 2.11 -4.25 12.03
C GLU A 119 1.74 -2.98 12.83
N PRO A 120 0.50 -2.85 13.33
CA PRO A 120 0.14 -1.76 14.23
C PRO A 120 0.91 -1.86 15.55
N ASP A 121 1.33 -0.72 16.11
CA ASP A 121 1.85 -0.71 17.48
C ASP A 121 0.70 -0.90 18.49
N ARG A 122 0.69 -2.04 19.19
CA ARG A 122 -0.35 -2.38 20.18
C ARG A 122 0.13 -2.10 21.59
N LYS A 123 -0.53 -1.16 22.27
CA LYS A 123 -0.28 -0.85 23.69
C LYS A 123 -0.98 -1.87 24.60
N TYR A 124 -0.20 -2.70 25.29
CA TYR A 124 -0.73 -3.60 26.32
C TYR A 124 -0.71 -2.92 27.69
N ARG A 125 -1.83 -2.98 28.42
CA ARG A 125 -1.88 -2.62 29.84
C ARG A 125 -1.55 -3.85 30.67
N ILE A 126 -0.39 -3.85 31.31
CA ILE A 126 -0.07 -4.83 32.35
C ILE A 126 -0.64 -4.32 33.67
N ASN A 127 -1.65 -5.01 34.21
CA ASN A 127 -2.12 -4.76 35.56
C ASN A 127 -1.18 -5.51 36.51
N ALA A 128 -0.41 -4.78 37.32
CA ALA A 128 0.35 -5.36 38.40
C ALA A 128 -0.62 -5.89 39.48
N LYS A 129 -0.37 -7.11 39.97
CA LYS A 129 -1.12 -7.74 41.06
C LYS A 129 -0.45 -7.48 42.40
#